data_AF-A0A7C2YGQ8-F1
#
_entry.id   AF-A0A7C2YGQ8-F1
#
_cell.length_a   1.000
_cell.length_b   1.000
_cell.length_c   1.000
_cell.angle_alpha   90.00
_cell.angle_beta   90.00
_cell.angle_gamma   90.00
#
_symmetry.space_group_name_H-M   'P 1'
#
loop_
_entity.id
_entity.type
_entity.pdbx_description
1 polymer ?
#
loop_
_entity_poly.entity_id
_entity_poly.type
_entity_poly.pdbx_seq_one_letter_code
_entity_poly.pdbx_strand_id
1 'polypeptide(L)'
;LDKILNDVNVCSLIIAGLKLEEEAQKGNIPNLKNYKNDPVYLISDEILGMQISQYIGGTLAIFEFERIDRKKPGILKKLPPFIDDIIGGLIAGITTKMFSK
;
A
#
# COMPACT_ATOMS: atom_id res chain seq x y z
N LEU A 1 -16.30 -3.00 -1.13
CA LEU A 1 -15.06 -3.78 -0.86
C LEU A 1 -15.01 -5.01 -1.75
N ASP A 2 -16.02 -5.89 -1.70
CA ASP A 2 -16.04 -7.17 -2.42
C ASP A 2 -15.78 -7.06 -3.93
N LYS A 3 -16.36 -6.06 -4.59
CA LYS A 3 -16.11 -5.82 -6.03
C LYS A 3 -14.62 -5.53 -6.33
N ILE A 4 -13.94 -4.82 -5.43
CA ILE A 4 -12.53 -4.46 -5.58
C ILE A 4 -11.62 -5.65 -5.26
N LEU A 5 -11.98 -6.46 -4.27
CA LEU A 5 -11.25 -7.68 -3.91
C LEU A 5 -11.49 -8.86 -4.87
N ASN A 6 -12.38 -8.70 -5.85
CA ASN A 6 -12.55 -9.64 -6.96
C ASN A 6 -11.88 -9.15 -8.26
N ASP A 7 -11.26 -7.97 -8.23
CA ASP A 7 -10.53 -7.43 -9.38
C ASP A 7 -9.13 -8.06 -9.45
N VAL A 8 -8.83 -8.74 -10.56
CA VAL A 8 -7.56 -9.44 -10.76
C VAL A 8 -6.33 -8.53 -10.60
N ASN A 9 -6.43 -7.26 -11.00
CA ASN A 9 -5.30 -6.33 -10.93
C ASN A 9 -5.06 -5.89 -9.49
N VAL A 10 -6.13 -5.60 -8.75
CA VAL A 10 -6.04 -5.26 -7.33
C VAL A 10 -5.49 -6.44 -6.53
N CYS A 11 -6.01 -7.64 -6.77
CA CYS A 11 -5.50 -8.87 -6.13
C CYS A 11 -4.02 -9.10 -6.44
N SER A 12 -3.61 -8.92 -7.71
CA SER A 12 -2.22 -9.12 -8.14
C SER A 12 -1.27 -8.15 -7.43
N LEU A 13 -1.64 -6.87 -7.31
CA LEU A 13 -0.86 -5.87 -6.60
C LEU A 13 -0.75 -6.16 -5.10
N ILE A 14 -1.85 -6.57 -4.47
CA ILE A 14 -1.84 -6.99 -3.05
C ILE A 14 -0.89 -8.18 -2.86
N ILE A 15 -1.00 -9.21 -3.71
CA ILE A 15 -0.12 -10.40 -3.64
C ILE A 15 1.33 -10.01 -3.85
N ALA A 16 1.63 -9.12 -4.79
CA ALA A 16 2.99 -8.65 -5.04
C ALA A 16 3.59 -7.98 -3.78
N GLY A 17 2.86 -7.08 -3.15
CA GLY A 17 3.33 -6.42 -1.93
C GLY A 17 3.43 -7.37 -0.73
N LEU A 18 2.51 -8.33 -0.57
CA LEU A 18 2.62 -9.39 0.44
C LEU A 18 3.88 -10.26 0.22
N LYS A 19 4.23 -10.56 -1.02
CA LYS A 19 5.43 -11.32 -1.34
C LYS A 19 6.70 -10.50 -1.10
N LEU A 20 6.69 -9.21 -1.42
CA LEU A 20 7.80 -8.31 -1.10
C LEU A 20 8.01 -8.20 0.42
N GLU A 21 6.94 -8.13 1.21
CA GLU A 21 7.01 -8.18 2.66
C GLU A 21 7.70 -9.46 3.15
N GLU A 22 7.27 -10.63 2.66
CA GLU A 22 7.89 -11.91 3.02
C GLU A 22 9.39 -11.94 2.68
N GLU A 23 9.78 -11.45 1.50
CA GLU A 23 11.17 -11.43 1.06
C GLU A 23 12.01 -10.39 1.83
N ALA A 24 11.43 -9.25 2.20
CA ALA A 24 12.05 -8.25 3.05
C ALA A 24 12.33 -8.80 4.45
N GLN A 25 11.36 -9.51 5.04
CA GLN A 25 11.51 -10.17 6.35
C GLN A 25 12.57 -11.26 6.34
N LYS A 26 12.71 -12.00 5.24
CA LYS A 26 13.77 -13.00 5.04
C LYS A 26 15.15 -12.39 4.77
N GLY A 27 15.22 -11.10 4.46
CA GLY A 27 16.46 -10.42 4.07
C GLY A 27 16.91 -10.74 2.63
N ASN A 28 15.99 -11.16 1.78
CA ASN A 28 16.28 -11.55 0.39
C ASN A 28 16.32 -10.35 -0.57
N ILE A 29 15.79 -9.20 -0.18
CA ILE A 29 15.83 -7.98 -1.00
C ILE A 29 17.26 -7.40 -0.95
N PRO A 30 17.98 -7.32 -2.08
CA PRO A 30 19.35 -6.83 -2.10
C PRO A 30 19.44 -5.40 -1.56
N ASN A 31 20.45 -5.15 -0.71
CA ASN A 31 20.73 -3.86 -0.09
C ASN A 31 19.66 -3.32 0.87
N LEU A 32 18.57 -4.05 1.11
CA LEU A 32 17.57 -3.68 2.12
C LEU A 32 18.08 -4.02 3.51
N LYS A 33 18.75 -3.05 4.13
CA LYS A 33 19.27 -3.15 5.50
C LYS A 33 18.26 -2.56 6.48
N ASN A 34 18.17 -3.16 7.66
CA ASN A 34 17.36 -2.67 8.79
C ASN A 34 15.87 -2.48 8.44
N TYR A 35 15.27 -3.44 7.72
CA TYR A 35 13.86 -3.38 7.32
C TYR A 35 12.88 -3.09 8.48
N LYS A 36 13.18 -3.62 9.67
CA LYS A 36 12.37 -3.39 10.89
C LYS A 36 12.30 -1.92 11.35
N ASN A 37 13.22 -1.08 10.89
CA ASN A 37 13.27 0.34 11.26
C ASN A 37 12.60 1.24 10.22
N ASP A 38 11.83 0.68 9.29
CA ASP A 38 11.13 1.41 8.23
C ASP A 38 12.09 2.30 7.41
N PRO A 39 12.91 1.69 6.55
CA PRO A 39 13.99 2.40 5.87
C PRO A 39 13.43 3.46 4.91
N VAL A 40 13.72 4.74 5.19
CA VAL A 40 13.29 5.92 4.40
C VAL A 40 13.66 5.86 2.89
N TYR A 41 14.60 5.01 2.50
CA TYR A 41 15.00 4.84 1.09
C TYR A 41 14.19 3.76 0.34
N LEU A 42 13.35 3.01 1.04
CA LEU A 42 12.42 2.08 0.43
C LEU A 42 11.21 2.90 -0.04
N ILE A 43 11.13 3.09 -1.36
CA ILE A 43 10.04 3.85 -2.01
C ILE A 43 9.09 2.87 -2.73
N SER A 44 9.46 1.59 -2.80
CA SER A 44 8.73 0.59 -3.59
C SER A 44 7.40 0.19 -2.95
N ASP A 45 7.33 0.21 -1.62
CA ASP A 45 6.11 0.13 -0.82
C ASP A 45 5.16 1.30 -1.12
N GLU A 46 5.65 2.54 -1.03
CA GLU A 46 4.86 3.75 -1.30
C GLU A 46 4.32 3.75 -2.73
N ILE A 47 5.17 3.39 -3.71
CA ILE A 47 4.77 3.28 -5.12
C ILE A 47 3.66 2.24 -5.28
N LEU A 48 3.77 1.08 -4.64
CA LEU A 48 2.73 0.04 -4.72
C LEU A 48 1.41 0.51 -4.11
N GLY A 49 1.44 1.11 -2.92
CA GLY A 49 0.26 1.69 -2.27
C GLY A 49 -0.41 2.75 -3.14
N MET A 50 0.38 3.64 -3.73
CA MET A 50 -0.09 4.67 -4.65
C MET A 50 -0.72 4.08 -5.91
N GLN A 51 -0.14 3.03 -6.51
CA GLN A 51 -0.71 2.40 -7.71
C GLN A 51 -2.04 1.69 -7.39
N ILE A 52 -2.14 1.04 -6.22
CA ILE A 52 -3.40 0.44 -5.77
C ILE A 52 -4.48 1.51 -5.61
N SER A 53 -4.17 2.62 -4.94
CA SER A 53 -5.14 3.70 -4.72
C SER A 53 -5.60 4.31 -6.04
N GLN A 54 -4.65 4.64 -6.92
CA GLN A 54 -4.90 5.23 -8.23
C GLN A 54 -5.71 4.29 -9.14
N TYR A 55 -5.42 2.99 -9.14
CA TYR A 55 -6.16 2.01 -9.93
C TYR A 55 -7.63 1.95 -9.51
N ILE A 56 -7.89 2.00 -8.19
CA ILE A 56 -9.25 1.86 -7.65
C ILE A 56 -10.07 3.15 -7.80
N GLY A 57 -9.48 4.29 -7.42
CA GLY A 57 -10.16 5.58 -7.24
C GLY A 57 -9.70 6.71 -8.17
N GLY A 58 -8.80 6.42 -9.13
CA GLY A 58 -8.28 7.41 -10.07
C GLY A 58 -7.28 8.39 -9.45
N THR A 59 -6.93 9.44 -10.19
CA THR A 59 -5.89 10.41 -9.78
C THR A 59 -6.15 11.06 -8.42
N LEU A 60 -7.43 11.28 -8.05
CA LEU A 60 -7.77 11.87 -6.77
C LEU A 60 -7.40 10.98 -5.57
N ALA A 61 -7.34 9.66 -5.78
CA ALA A 61 -7.01 8.71 -4.73
C ALA A 61 -5.54 8.79 -4.29
N ILE A 62 -4.67 9.35 -5.14
CA ILE A 62 -3.27 9.60 -4.79
C ILE A 62 -3.19 10.61 -3.64
N PHE A 63 -3.97 11.70 -3.69
CA PHE A 63 -3.99 12.70 -2.61
C PHE A 63 -4.54 12.12 -1.31
N GLU A 64 -5.52 11.22 -1.40
CA GLU A 64 -6.06 10.54 -0.24
C GLU A 64 -5.06 9.53 0.34
N PHE A 65 -4.31 8.83 -0.50
CA PHE A 65 -3.22 7.93 -0.09
C PHE A 65 -2.15 8.71 0.67
N GLU A 66 -1.65 9.81 0.10
CA GLU A 66 -0.71 10.74 0.77
C GLU A 66 -1.23 11.20 2.13
N ARG A 67 -2.54 11.49 2.23
CA ARG A 67 -3.17 11.91 3.49
C ARG A 67 -3.20 10.78 4.53
N ILE A 68 -3.43 9.55 4.09
CA ILE A 68 -3.47 8.36 4.95
C ILE A 68 -2.07 7.99 5.40
N ASP A 69 -1.12 7.91 4.47
CA ASP A 69 0.26 7.56 4.75
C ASP A 69 0.89 8.55 5.75
N ARG A 70 0.80 9.86 5.53
CA ARG A 70 1.33 10.85 6.51
C ARG A 70 0.72 10.75 7.89
N LYS A 71 -0.54 10.33 8.00
CA LYS A 71 -1.23 10.20 9.31
C LYS A 71 -1.00 8.83 9.96
N LYS A 72 -0.73 7.79 9.16
CA LYS A 72 -0.80 6.35 9.49
C LYS A 72 -1.88 6.06 10.55
N PRO A 73 -3.19 6.29 10.30
CA PRO A 73 -4.22 6.13 11.34
C PRO A 73 -4.38 4.67 11.81
N GLY A 74 -4.73 4.50 13.09
CA GLY A 74 -5.16 3.20 13.63
C GLY A 74 -4.10 2.11 13.53
N ILE A 75 -4.46 0.98 12.89
CA ILE A 75 -3.59 -0.19 12.77
C ILE A 75 -2.38 0.04 11.86
N LEU A 76 -2.44 1.03 10.95
CA LEU A 76 -1.36 1.28 9.97
C LEU A 76 -0.01 1.55 10.65
N LYS A 77 0.03 2.22 11.81
CA LYS A 77 1.30 2.45 12.56
C LYS A 77 1.99 1.19 13.08
N LYS A 78 1.28 0.06 13.07
CA LYS A 78 1.75 -1.21 13.62
C LYS A 78 2.04 -2.23 12.53
N LEU A 79 1.68 -1.91 11.28
CA LEU A 79 1.88 -2.79 10.16
C LEU A 79 3.31 -2.62 9.62
N PRO A 80 3.89 -3.67 9.03
CA PRO A 80 5.17 -3.56 8.33
C PRO A 80 5.10 -2.68 7.07
N PRO A 81 6.25 -2.14 6.59
CA PRO A 81 6.31 -1.13 5.51
C PRO A 81 5.60 -1.47 4.19
N PHE A 82 5.68 -2.71 3.68
CA PHE A 82 4.90 -3.02 2.47
C PHE A 82 3.41 -3.11 2.78
N ILE A 83 3.04 -3.60 3.97
CA ILE A 83 1.65 -3.90 4.30
C ILE A 83 0.87 -2.65 4.69
N ASP A 84 1.47 -1.70 5.41
CA ASP A 84 0.78 -0.46 5.76
C ASP A 84 0.45 0.36 4.50
N ASP A 85 1.35 0.39 3.51
CA ASP A 85 1.10 1.07 2.23
C ASP A 85 0.10 0.35 1.32
N ILE A 86 0.12 -0.98 1.25
CA ILE A 86 -0.91 -1.75 0.51
C ILE A 86 -2.30 -1.47 1.10
N ILE A 87 -2.41 -1.52 2.43
CA ILE A 87 -3.68 -1.32 3.13
C ILE A 87 -4.09 0.15 3.05
N GLY A 88 -3.14 1.09 3.18
CA GLY A 88 -3.34 2.52 2.97
C GLY A 88 -3.86 2.82 1.57
N GLY A 89 -3.27 2.21 0.56
CA GLY A 89 -3.65 2.31 -0.85
C GLY A 89 -5.07 1.79 -1.10
N LEU A 90 -5.41 0.64 -0.53
CA LEU A 90 -6.78 0.10 -0.59
C LEU A 90 -7.80 1.05 0.05
N ILE A 91 -7.52 1.54 1.27
CA ILE A 91 -8.41 2.45 1.97
C ILE A 91 -8.60 3.71 1.14
N ALA A 92 -7.51 4.34 0.68
CA ALA A 92 -7.55 5.55 -0.14
C ALA A 92 -8.35 5.37 -1.43
N GLY A 93 -8.06 4.30 -2.17
CA GLY A 93 -8.76 3.98 -3.40
C GLY A 93 -10.25 3.79 -3.17
N ILE A 94 -10.62 3.02 -2.14
CA ILE A 94 -12.02 2.74 -1.80
C ILE A 94 -12.74 4.00 -1.36
N THR A 95 -12.16 4.78 -0.44
CA THR A 95 -12.80 5.99 0.08
C THR A 95 -13.00 6.99 -1.04
N THR A 96 -11.96 7.28 -1.84
CA THR A 96 -12.10 8.17 -2.99
C THR A 96 -13.19 7.68 -3.94
N LYS A 97 -13.19 6.40 -4.33
CA LYS A 97 -14.22 5.84 -5.22
C LYS A 97 -15.64 5.94 -4.65
N MET A 98 -15.81 5.81 -3.33
CA MET A 98 -17.10 5.95 -2.67
C MET A 98 -17.62 7.39 -2.70
N PHE A 99 -16.73 8.38 -2.56
CA PHE A 99 -17.07 9.81 -2.54
C PHE A 99 -17.02 10.48 -3.91
N SER A 100 -16.53 9.80 -4.96
CA SER A 100 -16.47 10.31 -6.34
C SER A 100 -17.81 10.23 -7.09
N LYS A 101 -18.93 10.33 -6.37
CA LYS A 101 -20.30 10.30 -6.92
C LYS A 101 -20.83 11.70 -7.15
#